data_AF-A0AAW1SSQ2-F1
#
_entry.id   AF-A0AAW1SSQ2-F1
#
_cell.length_a   1.000
_cell.length_b   1.000
_cell.length_c   1.000
_cell.angle_alpha   90.00
_cell.angle_beta   90.00
_cell.angle_gamma   90.00
#
_symmetry.space_group_name_H-M   'P 1'
#
loop_
_entity.id
_entity.type
_entity.pdbx_description
1 polymer ?
#
loop_
_entity_poly.entity_id
_entity_poly.type
_entity_poly.pdbx_seq_one_letter_code
_entity_poly.pdbx_strand_id
1 'polypeptide(L)'
;MTSAGEGYVASKVLIIDVSDFENRKQEIAHQLHAAAKDVGFFYIKGHGIPQADIEAAFQAGQRFYDLPEEAKKNFRWIPDRYLGWRSQSDLQSVTGNKLWEWASFGRYGTGGYDVHKQEFLGSRWPQELGESFKNTSLKFQAQTHEVAVKLLRALALSLGRDEDEFAKPFDIASEENPSFMAWNWYPPVNEEAAQGPPRLHAHADMDIITLLHQRTGDCGLEIAPGKDVDENPDLHEIGNIWNAVPTAKHWTPIDPIEGCITVNIGDGLQWWTDGLFKSTYHRVRAPKGTDNKGSRMSMPYFVNPKLNYTFQGPEKKYPPLSGFDLLAKTGNAYEARRNDPQGKWKQQAYGNGVKAGQAPTLQEAEAIDTAVPIPSH
;
A
#
# COMPACT_ATOMS: atom_id res chain seq x y z
N MET A 1 26.43 21.40 -4.67
CA MET A 1 26.94 20.62 -3.52
C MET A 1 25.84 19.64 -3.16
N THR A 2 25.93 18.40 -3.65
CA THR A 2 25.06 17.31 -3.19
C THR A 2 25.34 17.10 -1.71
N SER A 3 24.33 17.25 -0.86
CA SER A 3 24.52 17.09 0.58
C SER A 3 25.00 15.66 0.84
N ALA A 4 26.07 15.51 1.61
CA ALA A 4 26.68 14.19 1.85
C ALA A 4 25.72 13.19 2.53
N GLY A 5 24.60 13.67 3.08
CA GLY A 5 23.51 12.85 3.66
C GLY A 5 22.55 12.25 2.63
N GLU A 6 22.10 13.02 1.64
CA GLU A 6 21.18 12.52 0.59
C GLU A 6 21.84 11.43 -0.27
N GLY A 7 23.14 11.56 -0.56
CA GLY A 7 23.89 10.55 -1.31
C GLY A 7 24.12 9.24 -0.52
N TYR A 8 24.20 9.32 0.81
CA TYR A 8 24.46 8.16 1.66
C TYR A 8 23.25 7.23 1.76
N VAL A 9 22.04 7.78 1.91
CA VAL A 9 20.81 6.99 2.01
C VAL A 9 20.42 6.39 0.66
N ALA A 10 20.56 7.14 -0.44
CA ALA A 10 20.31 6.61 -1.78
C ALA A 10 21.23 5.41 -2.10
N SER A 11 22.49 5.43 -1.65
CA SER A 11 23.44 4.32 -1.84
C SER A 11 23.09 3.04 -1.06
N LYS A 12 22.14 3.11 -0.12
CA LYS A 12 21.69 1.97 0.69
C LYS A 12 20.40 1.32 0.19
N VAL A 13 19.69 1.92 -0.76
CA VAL A 13 18.50 1.30 -1.36
C VAL A 13 18.98 0.24 -2.34
N LEU A 14 18.93 -1.01 -1.92
CA LEU A 14 19.48 -2.12 -2.69
C LEU A 14 18.60 -2.45 -3.90
N ILE A 15 19.24 -2.87 -5.01
CA ILE A 15 18.57 -3.57 -6.11
C ILE A 15 18.86 -5.05 -5.94
N ILE A 16 17.83 -5.83 -5.61
CA ILE A 16 17.92 -7.24 -5.27
C ILE A 16 17.44 -8.05 -6.47
N ASP A 17 18.31 -8.93 -6.98
CA ASP A 17 17.95 -9.84 -8.07
C ASP A 17 17.30 -11.10 -7.51
N VAL A 18 15.99 -11.22 -7.68
CA VAL A 18 15.19 -12.36 -7.19
C VAL A 18 15.02 -13.48 -8.23
N SER A 19 15.77 -13.42 -9.35
CA SER A 19 15.82 -14.52 -10.31
C SER A 19 16.48 -15.76 -9.72
N ASP A 20 16.10 -16.92 -10.26
CA ASP A 20 16.55 -18.23 -9.78
C ASP A 20 16.29 -18.43 -8.28
N PHE A 21 15.11 -17.96 -7.84
CA PHE A 21 14.74 -17.84 -6.43
C PHE A 21 15.05 -19.11 -5.63
N GLU A 22 14.64 -20.28 -6.13
CA GLU A 22 14.79 -21.55 -5.41
C GLU A 22 16.25 -21.90 -5.09
N ASN A 23 17.18 -21.64 -6.01
CA ASN A 23 18.59 -21.94 -5.80
C ASN A 23 19.32 -20.83 -5.03
N ARG A 24 18.78 -19.60 -5.02
CA ARG A 24 19.39 -18.41 -4.41
C ARG A 24 18.68 -17.91 -3.16
N LYS A 25 17.69 -18.65 -2.62
CA LYS A 25 16.85 -18.21 -1.49
C LYS A 25 17.63 -17.62 -0.33
N GLN A 26 18.75 -18.24 0.07
CA GLN A 26 19.55 -17.78 1.20
C GLN A 26 20.31 -16.48 0.91
N GLU A 27 20.84 -16.32 -0.30
CA GLU A 27 21.49 -15.08 -0.73
C GLU A 27 20.47 -13.94 -0.78
N ILE A 28 19.30 -14.20 -1.37
CA ILE A 28 18.19 -13.26 -1.47
C ILE A 28 17.69 -12.88 -0.07
N ALA A 29 17.51 -13.85 0.82
CA ALA A 29 17.09 -13.64 2.21
C ALA A 29 18.07 -12.71 2.96
N HIS A 30 19.38 -12.91 2.80
CA HIS A 30 20.39 -12.05 3.42
C HIS A 30 20.34 -10.61 2.90
N GLN A 31 20.19 -10.41 1.58
CA GLN A 31 20.05 -9.08 0.99
C GLN A 31 18.76 -8.38 1.44
N LEU A 32 17.64 -9.10 1.47
CA LEU A 32 16.36 -8.59 1.94
C LEU A 32 16.41 -8.21 3.43
N HIS A 33 17.07 -9.01 4.26
CA HIS A 33 17.25 -8.69 5.68
C HIS A 33 17.95 -7.34 5.86
N ALA A 34 19.07 -7.14 5.18
CA ALA A 34 19.83 -5.90 5.25
C ALA A 34 18.97 -4.70 4.79
N ALA A 35 18.32 -4.82 3.64
CA ALA A 35 17.47 -3.75 3.12
C ALA A 35 16.28 -3.42 4.05
N ALA A 36 15.57 -4.45 4.54
CA ALA A 36 14.41 -4.30 5.41
C ALA A 36 14.78 -3.73 6.79
N LYS A 37 15.94 -4.12 7.35
CA LYS A 37 16.43 -3.66 8.65
C LYS A 37 17.01 -2.24 8.62
N ASP A 38 17.73 -1.89 7.55
CA ASP A 38 18.46 -0.63 7.49
C ASP A 38 17.62 0.52 6.94
N VAL A 39 16.89 0.27 5.85
CA VAL A 39 16.16 1.32 5.10
C VAL A 39 14.66 1.07 5.07
N GLY A 40 14.21 -0.19 5.01
CA GLY A 40 12.79 -0.50 4.83
C GLY A 40 12.28 -0.33 3.39
N PHE A 41 13.17 0.02 2.46
CA PHE A 41 12.90 0.18 1.03
C PHE A 41 13.99 -0.48 0.20
N PHE A 42 13.60 -1.12 -0.90
CA PHE A 42 14.50 -1.73 -1.87
C PHE A 42 13.82 -1.88 -3.23
N TYR A 43 14.62 -2.08 -4.27
CA TYR A 43 14.14 -2.52 -5.57
C TYR A 43 14.33 -4.03 -5.70
N ILE A 44 13.43 -4.67 -6.43
CA ILE A 44 13.62 -6.05 -6.90
C ILE A 44 13.63 -6.09 -8.42
N LYS A 45 14.49 -6.91 -9.00
CA LYS A 45 14.52 -7.25 -10.44
C LYS A 45 14.48 -8.76 -10.63
N GLY A 46 14.18 -9.23 -11.83
CA GLY A 46 14.06 -10.67 -12.08
C GLY A 46 12.82 -11.29 -11.41
N HIS A 47 11.81 -10.47 -11.10
CA HIS A 47 10.57 -10.86 -10.41
C HIS A 47 9.67 -11.81 -11.22
N GLY A 48 9.89 -11.94 -12.54
CA GLY A 48 9.23 -12.92 -13.40
C GLY A 48 7.85 -12.53 -13.92
N ILE A 49 7.39 -11.30 -13.64
CA ILE A 49 6.16 -10.76 -14.24
C ILE A 49 6.49 -10.32 -15.67
N PRO A 50 5.79 -10.80 -16.71
CA PRO A 50 6.05 -10.39 -18.09
C PRO A 50 5.87 -8.87 -18.26
N GLN A 51 6.82 -8.23 -18.96
CA GLN A 51 6.75 -6.79 -19.21
C GLN A 51 5.45 -6.38 -19.94
N ALA A 52 4.96 -7.24 -20.84
CA ALA A 52 3.69 -7.01 -21.55
C ALA A 52 2.48 -6.96 -20.59
N ASP A 53 2.51 -7.70 -19.48
CA ASP A 53 1.42 -7.69 -18.49
C ASP A 53 1.47 -6.42 -17.62
N ILE A 54 2.68 -5.97 -17.27
CA ILE A 54 2.87 -4.67 -16.59
C ILE A 54 2.35 -3.53 -17.48
N GLU A 55 2.75 -3.51 -18.76
CA GLU A 55 2.30 -2.48 -19.70
C GLU A 55 0.79 -2.54 -19.95
N ALA A 56 0.21 -3.74 -20.07
CA ALA A 56 -1.24 -3.91 -20.18
C ALA A 56 -1.99 -3.36 -18.95
N ALA A 57 -1.44 -3.54 -17.75
CA ALA A 57 -1.98 -2.92 -16.54
C ALA A 57 -1.91 -1.39 -16.64
N PHE A 58 -0.76 -0.80 -16.98
CA PHE A 58 -0.65 0.65 -17.17
C PHE A 58 -1.65 1.18 -18.22
N GLN A 59 -1.82 0.49 -19.34
CA GLN A 59 -2.81 0.86 -20.36
C GLN A 59 -4.25 0.74 -19.85
N ALA A 60 -4.57 -0.30 -19.08
CA ALA A 60 -5.87 -0.42 -18.44
C ALA A 60 -6.16 0.78 -17.52
N GLY A 61 -5.15 1.26 -16.80
CA GLY A 61 -5.27 2.37 -15.86
C GLY A 61 -5.50 3.66 -16.59
N GLN A 62 -4.76 3.88 -17.67
CA GLN A 62 -4.96 5.02 -18.57
C GLN A 62 -6.39 5.04 -19.11
N ARG A 63 -6.91 3.91 -19.61
CA ARG A 63 -8.30 3.81 -20.08
C ARG A 63 -9.32 4.21 -19.01
N PHE A 64 -9.08 3.85 -17.74
CA PHE A 64 -9.95 4.26 -16.64
C PHE A 64 -9.89 5.77 -16.39
N TYR A 65 -8.69 6.37 -16.36
CA TYR A 65 -8.55 7.80 -16.09
C TYR A 65 -8.96 8.69 -17.27
N ASP A 66 -8.96 8.16 -18.49
CA ASP A 66 -9.47 8.80 -19.71
C ASP A 66 -11.01 8.81 -19.80
N LEU A 67 -11.70 8.03 -18.95
CA LEU A 67 -13.16 8.08 -18.89
C LEU A 67 -13.65 9.49 -18.51
N PRO A 68 -14.80 9.94 -19.06
CA PRO A 68 -15.47 11.14 -18.59
C PRO A 68 -15.70 11.09 -17.08
N GLU A 69 -15.59 12.24 -16.40
CA GLU A 69 -15.73 12.31 -14.94
C GLU A 69 -17.04 11.71 -14.44
N GLU A 70 -18.14 11.89 -15.18
CA GLU A 70 -19.45 11.31 -14.86
C GLU A 70 -19.45 9.78 -14.88
N ALA A 71 -18.71 9.15 -15.81
CA ALA A 71 -18.55 7.69 -15.81
C ALA A 71 -17.70 7.24 -14.62
N LYS A 72 -16.63 7.98 -14.27
CA LYS A 72 -15.83 7.68 -13.07
C LYS A 72 -16.67 7.83 -11.78
N LYS A 73 -17.58 8.81 -11.70
CA LYS A 73 -18.51 9.00 -10.57
C LYS A 73 -19.43 7.80 -10.34
N ASN A 74 -19.84 7.09 -11.39
CA ASN A 74 -20.57 5.83 -11.28
C ASN A 74 -19.75 4.74 -10.57
N PHE A 75 -18.42 4.89 -10.51
CA PHE A 75 -17.48 4.04 -9.78
C PHE A 75 -16.96 4.68 -8.47
N ARG A 76 -17.67 5.66 -7.88
CA ARG A 76 -17.27 6.37 -6.65
C ARG A 76 -16.80 5.46 -5.50
N TRP A 77 -15.77 5.91 -4.79
CA TRP A 77 -15.21 5.36 -3.57
C TRP A 77 -16.23 5.01 -2.49
N ILE A 78 -16.04 3.83 -1.91
CA ILE A 78 -16.76 3.36 -0.73
C ILE A 78 -15.70 3.14 0.38
N PRO A 79 -15.62 4.06 1.38
CA PRO A 79 -14.58 4.04 2.41
C PRO A 79 -14.36 2.68 3.06
N ASP A 80 -15.44 2.05 3.49
CA ASP A 80 -15.39 0.82 4.29
C ASP A 80 -14.87 -0.39 3.50
N ARG A 81 -14.80 -0.29 2.17
CA ARG A 81 -14.46 -1.41 1.26
C ARG A 81 -13.06 -1.35 0.69
N TYR A 82 -12.39 -0.22 0.85
CA TYR A 82 -11.21 0.12 0.06
C TYR A 82 -11.41 -0.11 -1.46
N LEU A 83 -12.58 0.28 -1.98
CA LEU A 83 -13.01 0.00 -3.34
C LEU A 83 -13.68 1.22 -3.98
N GLY A 84 -13.37 1.48 -5.25
CA GLY A 84 -13.93 2.58 -6.02
C GLY A 84 -12.92 3.71 -6.28
N TRP A 85 -13.41 4.79 -6.87
CA TRP A 85 -12.63 5.94 -7.31
C TRP A 85 -12.83 7.18 -6.45
N ARG A 86 -11.73 7.85 -6.14
CA ARG A 86 -11.65 9.14 -5.44
C ARG A 86 -11.13 10.18 -6.41
N SER A 87 -11.93 11.24 -6.60
CA SER A 87 -11.52 12.41 -7.35
C SER A 87 -10.48 13.25 -6.59
N GLN A 88 -9.84 14.20 -7.29
CA GLN A 88 -9.00 15.22 -6.65
C GLN A 88 -9.75 16.01 -5.57
N SER A 89 -11.04 16.26 -5.76
CA SER A 89 -11.87 16.98 -4.77
C SER A 89 -12.16 16.12 -3.53
N ASP A 90 -12.39 14.82 -3.70
CA ASP A 90 -12.54 13.90 -2.56
C ASP A 90 -11.26 13.83 -1.73
N LEU A 91 -10.10 13.87 -2.40
CA LEU A 91 -8.79 13.84 -1.76
C LEU A 91 -8.41 15.18 -1.14
N GLN A 92 -8.89 16.30 -1.67
CA GLN A 92 -8.68 17.62 -1.08
C GLN A 92 -9.27 17.72 0.33
N SER A 93 -10.45 17.14 0.58
CA SER A 93 -11.06 17.17 1.93
C SER A 93 -10.22 16.49 3.01
N VAL A 94 -9.35 15.54 2.60
CA VAL A 94 -8.49 14.76 3.50
C VAL A 94 -7.06 15.29 3.54
N THR A 95 -6.57 15.80 2.41
CA THR A 95 -5.16 16.19 2.24
C THR A 95 -4.93 17.70 2.15
N GLY A 96 -6.01 18.49 2.09
CA GLY A 96 -5.95 19.93 1.85
C GLY A 96 -5.68 20.34 0.40
N ASN A 97 -5.33 19.40 -0.51
CA ASN A 97 -4.87 19.73 -1.87
C ASN A 97 -5.52 18.84 -2.96
N LYS A 98 -5.69 19.38 -4.18
CA LYS A 98 -6.23 18.69 -5.36
C LYS A 98 -5.12 18.14 -6.26
N LEU A 99 -4.30 17.21 -5.77
CA LEU A 99 -3.04 16.85 -6.46
C LEU A 99 -3.01 15.47 -7.13
N TRP A 100 -4.02 14.64 -6.88
CA TRP A 100 -4.06 13.28 -7.40
C TRP A 100 -5.47 12.68 -7.34
N GLU A 101 -5.68 11.60 -8.06
CA GLU A 101 -6.84 10.71 -8.01
C GLU A 101 -6.38 9.31 -7.56
N TRP A 102 -7.30 8.55 -6.97
CA TRP A 102 -7.02 7.21 -6.46
C TRP A 102 -8.16 6.28 -6.88
N ALA A 103 -7.84 5.07 -7.33
CA ALA A 103 -8.83 4.03 -7.57
C ALA A 103 -8.35 2.68 -7.08
N SER A 104 -9.28 1.87 -6.59
CA SER A 104 -9.09 0.43 -6.38
C SER A 104 -10.28 -0.30 -6.97
N PHE A 105 -10.01 -1.45 -7.57
CA PHE A 105 -11.00 -2.25 -8.29
C PHE A 105 -11.26 -3.57 -7.57
N GLY A 106 -12.13 -4.40 -8.14
CA GLY A 106 -12.39 -5.73 -7.60
C GLY A 106 -11.11 -6.53 -7.37
N ARG A 107 -11.11 -7.32 -6.30
CA ARG A 107 -9.97 -8.11 -5.86
C ARG A 107 -10.10 -9.53 -6.36
N TYR A 108 -8.99 -10.25 -6.37
CA TYR A 108 -9.00 -11.69 -6.61
C TYR A 108 -9.66 -12.40 -5.41
N GLY A 109 -10.58 -13.32 -5.67
CA GLY A 109 -11.23 -14.13 -4.62
C GLY A 109 -12.26 -13.41 -3.73
N THR A 110 -12.37 -12.07 -3.76
CA THR A 110 -13.31 -11.31 -2.91
C THR A 110 -13.63 -9.93 -3.48
N GLY A 111 -14.71 -9.29 -3.02
CA GLY A 111 -15.00 -7.88 -3.30
C GLY A 111 -14.50 -6.91 -2.23
N GLY A 112 -13.77 -7.41 -1.24
CA GLY A 112 -13.34 -6.66 -0.07
C GLY A 112 -14.17 -6.99 1.16
N TYR A 113 -13.85 -6.33 2.26
CA TYR A 113 -14.44 -6.59 3.56
C TYR A 113 -14.76 -5.25 4.25
N ASP A 114 -15.99 -5.13 4.75
CA ASP A 114 -16.45 -3.95 5.50
C ASP A 114 -16.04 -4.12 6.96
N VAL A 115 -15.04 -3.37 7.40
CA VAL A 115 -14.53 -3.48 8.79
C VAL A 115 -15.54 -3.00 9.83
N HIS A 116 -16.48 -2.12 9.46
CA HIS A 116 -17.45 -1.54 10.39
C HIS A 116 -18.67 -2.45 10.54
N LYS A 117 -19.11 -3.07 9.44
CA LYS A 117 -20.23 -4.02 9.43
C LYS A 117 -19.80 -5.48 9.63
N GLN A 118 -18.52 -5.75 9.52
CA GLN A 118 -17.92 -7.09 9.63
C GLN A 118 -18.45 -8.08 8.59
N GLU A 119 -18.68 -7.63 7.35
CA GLU A 119 -19.24 -8.44 6.26
C GLU A 119 -18.33 -8.48 5.03
N PHE A 120 -18.31 -9.63 4.35
CA PHE A 120 -17.71 -9.74 3.01
C PHE A 120 -18.60 -9.05 1.98
N LEU A 121 -17.97 -8.45 0.99
CA LEU A 121 -18.65 -7.62 0.02
C LEU A 121 -18.45 -8.13 -1.40
N GLY A 122 -19.44 -7.88 -2.25
CA GLY A 122 -19.37 -8.19 -3.68
C GLY A 122 -18.35 -7.32 -4.42
N SER A 123 -17.67 -7.94 -5.39
CA SER A 123 -16.68 -7.28 -6.25
C SER A 123 -17.34 -6.22 -7.14
N ARG A 124 -16.66 -5.10 -7.40
CA ARG A 124 -17.17 -4.00 -8.23
C ARG A 124 -16.17 -3.63 -9.32
N TRP A 125 -16.68 -3.36 -10.51
CA TRP A 125 -15.89 -3.03 -11.69
C TRP A 125 -16.52 -1.85 -12.45
N PRO A 126 -15.72 -0.98 -13.11
CA PRO A 126 -16.24 0.05 -14.01
C PRO A 126 -16.83 -0.63 -15.25
N GLN A 127 -18.16 -0.58 -15.40
CA GLN A 127 -18.88 -1.31 -16.45
C GLN A 127 -18.44 -0.87 -17.85
N GLU A 128 -18.11 0.41 -18.00
CA GLU A 128 -17.68 1.06 -19.23
C GLU A 128 -16.39 0.46 -19.82
N LEU A 129 -15.55 -0.18 -19.00
CA LEU A 129 -14.27 -0.77 -19.46
C LEU A 129 -14.37 -2.26 -19.82
N GLY A 130 -15.50 -2.88 -19.52
CA GLY A 130 -15.82 -4.26 -19.86
C GLY A 130 -14.91 -5.31 -19.22
N GLU A 131 -15.09 -6.55 -19.66
CA GLU A 131 -14.44 -7.72 -19.05
C GLU A 131 -12.91 -7.76 -19.28
N SER A 132 -12.43 -7.17 -20.38
CA SER A 132 -10.99 -7.07 -20.66
C SER A 132 -10.23 -6.34 -19.55
N PHE A 133 -10.82 -5.27 -19.00
CA PHE A 133 -10.23 -4.51 -17.90
C PHE A 133 -10.18 -5.35 -16.63
N LYS A 134 -11.30 -5.99 -16.27
CA LYS A 134 -11.39 -6.89 -15.12
C LYS A 134 -10.32 -7.98 -15.18
N ASN A 135 -10.21 -8.68 -16.31
CA ASN A 135 -9.27 -9.79 -16.48
C ASN A 135 -7.81 -9.32 -16.40
N THR A 136 -7.48 -8.17 -17.00
CA THR A 136 -6.14 -7.57 -16.91
C THR A 136 -5.80 -7.22 -15.47
N SER A 137 -6.70 -6.54 -14.76
CA SER A 137 -6.51 -6.12 -13.38
C SER A 137 -6.37 -7.29 -12.41
N LEU A 138 -7.16 -8.36 -12.59
CA LEU A 138 -7.07 -9.57 -11.75
C LEU A 138 -5.80 -10.36 -12.02
N LYS A 139 -5.43 -10.52 -13.30
CA LYS A 139 -4.18 -11.20 -13.70
C LYS A 139 -2.98 -10.49 -13.09
N PHE A 140 -2.92 -9.17 -13.22
CA PHE A 140 -1.80 -8.39 -12.72
C PHE A 140 -1.70 -8.42 -11.19
N GLN A 141 -2.82 -8.29 -10.49
CA GLN A 141 -2.88 -8.47 -9.02
C GLN A 141 -2.33 -9.84 -8.59
N ALA A 142 -2.72 -10.92 -9.28
CA ALA A 142 -2.24 -12.26 -8.95
C ALA A 142 -0.73 -12.41 -9.16
N GLN A 143 -0.20 -11.92 -10.27
CA GLN A 143 1.24 -11.95 -10.56
C GLN A 143 2.05 -11.15 -9.53
N THR A 144 1.60 -9.95 -9.14
CA THR A 144 2.25 -9.15 -8.10
C THR A 144 2.18 -9.85 -6.73
N HIS A 145 1.07 -10.51 -6.42
CA HIS A 145 0.92 -11.27 -5.18
C HIS A 145 1.88 -12.47 -5.09
N GLU A 146 2.07 -13.21 -6.19
CA GLU A 146 3.06 -14.31 -6.22
C GLU A 146 4.47 -13.82 -5.91
N VAL A 147 4.84 -12.63 -6.42
CA VAL A 147 6.12 -11.99 -6.09
C VAL A 147 6.16 -11.66 -4.59
N ALA A 148 5.11 -11.04 -4.05
CA ALA A 148 5.02 -10.72 -2.63
C ALA A 148 5.24 -11.95 -1.73
N VAL A 149 4.57 -13.06 -2.02
CA VAL A 149 4.70 -14.31 -1.26
C VAL A 149 6.14 -14.84 -1.30
N LYS A 150 6.83 -14.77 -2.44
CA LYS A 150 8.26 -15.14 -2.53
C LYS A 150 9.13 -14.26 -1.63
N LEU A 151 8.90 -12.95 -1.61
CA LEU A 151 9.65 -12.04 -0.73
C LEU A 151 9.41 -12.35 0.74
N LEU A 152 8.15 -12.62 1.12
CA LEU A 152 7.79 -12.99 2.50
C LEU A 152 8.47 -14.27 2.95
N ARG A 153 8.55 -15.30 2.08
CA ARG A 153 9.33 -16.52 2.35
C ARG A 153 10.80 -16.24 2.63
N ALA A 154 11.44 -15.43 1.78
CA ALA A 154 12.83 -15.07 1.97
C ALA A 154 13.06 -14.20 3.23
N LEU A 155 12.13 -13.31 3.56
CA LEU A 155 12.17 -12.54 4.81
C LEU A 155 12.06 -13.45 6.04
N ALA A 156 11.18 -14.46 6.03
CA ALA A 156 11.09 -15.46 7.10
C ALA A 156 12.40 -16.25 7.25
N LEU A 157 12.96 -16.76 6.15
CA LEU A 157 14.25 -17.45 6.13
C LEU A 157 15.36 -16.58 6.72
N SER A 158 15.35 -15.28 6.42
CA SER A 158 16.35 -14.34 6.93
C SER A 158 16.33 -14.16 8.45
N LEU A 159 15.22 -14.53 9.09
CA LEU A 159 15.04 -14.52 10.54
C LEU A 159 15.30 -15.90 11.17
N GLY A 160 15.78 -16.86 10.38
CA GLY A 160 15.96 -18.25 10.81
C GLY A 160 14.65 -18.99 11.06
N ARG A 161 13.54 -18.53 10.46
CA ARG A 161 12.20 -19.12 10.60
C ARG A 161 11.91 -20.04 9.42
N ASP A 162 10.86 -20.84 9.57
CA ASP A 162 10.29 -21.61 8.47
C ASP A 162 9.84 -20.68 7.35
N GLU A 163 10.15 -21.00 6.09
CA GLU A 163 9.87 -20.10 4.97
C GLU A 163 8.38 -19.83 4.79
N ASP A 164 7.52 -20.79 5.11
CA ASP A 164 6.08 -20.63 4.96
C ASP A 164 5.45 -19.89 6.14
N GLU A 165 6.17 -19.63 7.24
CA GLU A 165 5.61 -18.93 8.39
C GLU A 165 5.05 -17.55 8.03
N PHE A 166 5.81 -16.78 7.23
CA PHE A 166 5.35 -15.48 6.73
C PHE A 166 4.52 -15.59 5.45
N ALA A 167 4.47 -16.74 4.77
CA ALA A 167 3.65 -16.90 3.56
C ALA A 167 2.23 -17.38 3.85
N LYS A 168 2.05 -18.17 4.91
CA LYS A 168 0.80 -18.85 5.28
C LYS A 168 -0.45 -17.95 5.30
N PRO A 169 -0.42 -16.69 5.77
CA PRO A 169 -1.63 -15.88 5.83
C PRO A 169 -1.91 -15.10 4.55
N PHE A 170 -1.18 -15.34 3.45
CA PHE A 170 -1.31 -14.60 2.19
C PHE A 170 -1.75 -15.55 1.06
N ASP A 171 -2.87 -16.22 1.25
CA ASP A 171 -3.50 -17.01 0.18
C ASP A 171 -4.47 -16.11 -0.59
N ILE A 172 -4.10 -15.79 -1.83
CA ILE A 172 -4.87 -14.89 -2.69
C ILE A 172 -6.29 -15.37 -3.00
N ALA A 173 -6.52 -16.68 -2.99
CA ALA A 173 -7.82 -17.26 -3.30
C ALA A 173 -8.78 -17.22 -2.11
N SER A 174 -8.29 -16.90 -0.91
CA SER A 174 -9.10 -16.81 0.29
C SER A 174 -10.03 -15.59 0.24
N GLU A 175 -11.30 -15.78 0.58
CA GLU A 175 -12.26 -14.68 0.72
C GLU A 175 -11.84 -13.67 1.80
N GLU A 176 -11.08 -14.15 2.79
CA GLU A 176 -10.48 -13.35 3.88
C GLU A 176 -9.26 -12.53 3.46
N ASN A 177 -8.79 -12.61 2.21
CA ASN A 177 -7.65 -11.86 1.73
C ASN A 177 -8.00 -10.36 1.60
N PRO A 178 -7.43 -9.48 2.44
CA PRO A 178 -7.73 -8.06 2.38
C PRO A 178 -6.75 -7.29 1.48
N SER A 179 -5.81 -7.96 0.81
CA SER A 179 -4.85 -7.33 -0.10
C SER A 179 -5.55 -6.65 -1.28
N PHE A 180 -5.05 -5.49 -1.71
CA PHE A 180 -5.63 -4.74 -2.82
C PHE A 180 -4.57 -3.96 -3.57
N MET A 181 -4.87 -3.63 -4.83
CA MET A 181 -4.05 -2.74 -5.64
C MET A 181 -4.73 -1.37 -5.75
N ALA A 182 -4.01 -0.32 -5.39
CA ALA A 182 -4.42 1.02 -5.79
C ALA A 182 -3.79 1.39 -7.13
N TRP A 183 -4.51 2.21 -7.87
CA TRP A 183 -4.11 2.79 -9.13
C TRP A 183 -4.15 4.29 -8.83
N ASN A 184 -2.99 4.92 -8.79
CA ASN A 184 -2.87 6.32 -8.41
C ASN A 184 -2.58 7.14 -9.68
N TRP A 185 -3.33 8.21 -9.88
CA TRP A 185 -3.13 9.12 -11.00
C TRP A 185 -2.79 10.52 -10.52
N TYR A 186 -1.69 11.05 -11.01
CA TYR A 186 -1.23 12.40 -10.77
C TYR A 186 -1.35 13.16 -12.08
N PRO A 187 -2.28 14.13 -12.20
CA PRO A 187 -2.43 14.90 -13.43
C PRO A 187 -1.19 15.74 -13.73
N PRO A 188 -1.02 16.21 -14.98
CA PRO A 188 0.04 17.14 -15.34
C PRO A 188 0.02 18.39 -14.47
N VAL A 189 1.19 18.96 -14.19
CA VAL A 189 1.32 20.18 -13.39
C VAL A 189 1.96 21.30 -14.20
N ASN A 190 1.52 22.53 -13.95
CA ASN A 190 2.20 23.73 -14.44
C ASN A 190 3.39 24.10 -13.53
N GLU A 191 4.13 25.15 -13.90
CA GLU A 191 5.32 25.56 -13.13
C GLU A 191 5.00 26.02 -11.70
N GLU A 192 3.84 26.66 -11.51
CA GLU A 192 3.38 27.11 -10.19
C GLU A 192 3.08 25.92 -9.27
N ALA A 193 2.31 24.94 -9.77
CA ALA A 193 1.98 23.73 -9.03
C ALA A 193 3.22 22.85 -8.77
N ALA A 194 4.26 22.95 -9.60
CA ALA A 194 5.55 22.30 -9.37
C ALA A 194 6.31 22.86 -8.14
N GLN A 195 6.00 24.09 -7.72
CA GLN A 195 6.50 24.71 -6.48
C GLN A 195 5.58 24.46 -5.27
N GLY A 196 4.47 23.75 -5.48
CA GLY A 196 3.48 23.46 -4.46
C GLY A 196 3.92 22.39 -3.44
N PRO A 197 3.02 22.02 -2.52
CA PRO A 197 3.29 20.97 -1.54
C PRO A 197 3.46 19.60 -2.22
N PRO A 198 3.94 18.58 -1.48
CA PRO A 198 3.96 17.20 -1.98
C PRO A 198 2.58 16.76 -2.51
N ARG A 199 2.58 16.08 -3.65
CA ARG A 199 1.38 15.48 -4.28
C ARG A 199 0.74 14.39 -3.42
N LEU A 200 1.55 13.66 -2.66
CA LEU A 200 1.12 12.77 -1.57
C LEU A 200 1.95 13.11 -0.34
N HIS A 201 1.29 13.35 0.79
CA HIS A 201 1.95 13.70 2.05
C HIS A 201 2.78 12.54 2.61
N ALA A 202 3.69 12.87 3.52
CA ALA A 202 4.47 11.90 4.26
C ALA A 202 3.56 10.92 5.02
N HIS A 203 3.77 9.63 4.82
CA HIS A 203 3.08 8.53 5.52
C HIS A 203 3.94 7.27 5.49
N ALA A 204 3.56 6.29 6.28
CA ALA A 204 4.04 4.91 6.18
C ALA A 204 2.82 4.02 5.88
N ASP A 205 3.05 2.91 5.19
CA ASP A 205 1.98 1.97 4.85
C ASP A 205 1.70 1.06 6.04
N MET A 206 0.43 0.75 6.29
CA MET A 206 0.04 -0.10 7.43
C MET A 206 0.09 -1.58 7.13
N ASP A 207 0.31 -1.97 5.88
CA ASP A 207 0.29 -3.34 5.43
C ASP A 207 1.55 -4.10 5.88
N ILE A 208 1.79 -5.28 5.30
CA ILE A 208 2.96 -6.10 5.63
C ILE A 208 4.14 -5.68 4.76
N ILE A 209 3.91 -5.67 3.44
CA ILE A 209 4.81 -5.11 2.44
C ILE A 209 3.97 -4.50 1.31
N THR A 210 4.46 -3.42 0.70
CA THR A 210 3.87 -2.84 -0.51
C THR A 210 4.78 -3.09 -1.71
N LEU A 211 4.21 -3.53 -2.83
CA LEU A 211 4.91 -3.66 -4.11
C LEU A 211 4.43 -2.57 -5.06
N LEU A 212 5.31 -1.64 -5.40
CA LEU A 212 5.01 -0.44 -6.17
C LEU A 212 5.53 -0.56 -7.61
N HIS A 213 4.60 -0.59 -8.55
CA HIS A 213 4.89 -0.50 -9.97
C HIS A 213 4.85 0.96 -10.44
N GLN A 214 5.91 1.40 -11.12
CA GLN A 214 6.06 2.72 -11.73
C GLN A 214 6.72 2.59 -13.11
N ARG A 215 6.48 3.55 -14.00
CA ARG A 215 7.22 3.64 -15.28
C ARG A 215 8.46 4.52 -15.13
N THR A 216 9.48 4.26 -15.94
CA THR A 216 10.62 5.17 -16.07
C THR A 216 10.12 6.58 -16.40
N GLY A 217 10.58 7.58 -15.66
CA GLY A 217 10.12 8.97 -15.78
C GLY A 217 8.94 9.36 -14.88
N ASP A 218 8.23 8.41 -14.26
CA ASP A 218 7.20 8.66 -13.25
C ASP A 218 7.80 8.93 -11.85
N CYS A 219 8.75 9.88 -11.81
CA CYS A 219 9.55 10.25 -10.63
C CYS A 219 8.73 10.98 -9.55
N GLY A 220 9.37 11.17 -8.39
CA GLY A 220 8.86 12.00 -7.30
C GLY A 220 8.53 11.25 -6.00
N LEU A 221 8.71 9.92 -5.96
CA LEU A 221 8.72 9.20 -4.68
C LEU A 221 9.97 9.63 -3.89
N GLU A 222 9.80 9.94 -2.62
CA GLU A 222 10.90 10.22 -1.70
C GLU A 222 10.68 9.48 -0.38
N ILE A 223 11.76 9.03 0.26
CA ILE A 223 11.73 8.33 1.55
C ILE A 223 12.51 9.11 2.62
N ALA A 224 12.15 8.89 3.89
CA ALA A 224 12.83 9.45 5.05
C ALA A 224 13.06 8.33 6.10
N PRO A 225 14.19 7.61 6.03
CA PRO A 225 14.47 6.52 6.96
C PRO A 225 14.84 7.03 8.36
N GLY A 226 14.26 6.42 9.39
CA GLY A 226 14.68 6.50 10.79
C GLY A 226 15.21 7.85 11.27
N LYS A 227 16.55 8.03 11.22
CA LYS A 227 17.28 9.21 11.76
C LYS A 227 17.06 10.51 10.98
N ASP A 228 16.53 10.43 9.76
CA ASP A 228 16.21 11.60 8.94
C ASP A 228 14.87 12.22 9.32
N VAL A 229 14.04 11.47 10.05
CA VAL A 229 12.84 11.99 10.71
C VAL A 229 13.30 12.81 11.91
N ASP A 230 12.80 14.04 12.07
CA ASP A 230 13.05 14.81 13.29
C ASP A 230 12.82 13.91 14.50
N GLU A 231 13.81 13.84 15.39
CA GLU A 231 13.76 13.10 16.65
C GLU A 231 12.67 13.72 17.53
N ASN A 232 11.40 13.48 17.19
CA ASN A 232 10.32 13.68 18.10
C ASN A 232 10.27 12.41 18.97
N PRO A 233 10.71 12.45 20.23
CA PRO A 233 10.73 11.28 21.10
C PRO A 233 9.33 10.64 21.27
N ASP A 234 8.26 11.39 20.99
CA ASP A 234 6.88 10.90 21.03
C ASP A 234 6.54 9.90 19.92
N LEU A 235 7.33 9.80 18.84
CA LEU A 235 7.18 8.80 17.79
C LEU A 235 7.54 7.38 18.24
N HIS A 236 8.26 7.25 19.36
CA HIS A 236 8.67 5.95 19.90
C HIS A 236 7.64 5.31 20.83
N GLU A 237 6.57 6.03 21.20
CA GLU A 237 5.44 5.47 21.96
C GLU A 237 4.42 4.77 21.06
N ILE A 238 4.08 3.55 21.46
CA ILE A 238 3.16 2.65 20.76
C ILE A 238 1.77 3.28 20.75
N GLY A 239 1.31 3.70 19.58
CA GLY A 239 0.09 4.50 19.39
C GLY A 239 0.35 5.82 18.69
N ASN A 240 1.56 6.39 18.81
CA ASN A 240 1.96 7.65 18.18
C ASN A 240 2.71 7.51 16.85
N ILE A 241 3.26 6.33 16.54
CA ILE A 241 3.79 5.98 15.20
C ILE A 241 2.77 6.35 14.10
N TRP A 242 1.48 6.21 14.44
CA TRP A 242 0.32 6.44 13.59
C TRP A 242 -0.24 7.87 13.62
N ASN A 243 0.30 8.74 14.48
CA ASN A 243 -0.24 10.06 14.81
C ASN A 243 0.65 11.23 14.38
N ALA A 244 1.94 11.01 14.10
CA ALA A 244 2.80 12.11 13.68
C ALA A 244 2.85 12.22 12.15
N VAL A 245 2.71 13.45 11.64
CA VAL A 245 3.27 13.77 10.32
C VAL A 245 4.75 13.97 10.59
N PRO A 246 5.64 13.11 10.08
CA PRO A 246 7.05 13.27 10.33
C PRO A 246 7.55 14.52 9.62
N THR A 247 8.13 15.44 10.38
CA THR A 247 8.99 16.47 9.80
C THR A 247 10.36 15.83 9.60
N ALA A 248 10.59 15.24 8.42
CA ALA A 248 11.92 14.75 8.11
C ALA A 248 12.79 15.89 7.58
N LYS A 249 14.02 15.99 8.12
CA LYS A 249 15.04 16.97 7.68
C LYS A 249 15.53 16.66 6.28
N HIS A 250 15.55 15.38 5.91
CA HIS A 250 16.06 14.89 4.64
C HIS A 250 15.08 13.90 4.01
N TRP A 251 14.90 14.03 2.69
CA TRP A 251 14.06 13.19 1.87
C TRP A 251 14.89 12.67 0.71
N THR A 252 15.02 11.36 0.59
CA THR A 252 15.84 10.70 -0.43
C THR A 252 14.97 10.29 -1.61
N PRO A 253 15.25 10.76 -2.84
CA PRO A 253 14.51 10.34 -4.04
C PRO A 253 14.66 8.83 -4.31
N ILE A 254 13.56 8.20 -4.69
CA ILE A 254 13.47 6.82 -5.14
C ILE A 254 12.91 6.84 -6.56
N ASP A 255 13.82 6.96 -7.53
CA ASP A 255 13.43 7.04 -8.94
C ASP A 255 13.05 5.65 -9.48
N PRO A 256 12.06 5.55 -10.37
CA PRO A 256 11.73 4.28 -11.01
C PRO A 256 12.92 3.74 -11.80
N ILE A 257 13.22 2.45 -11.62
CA ILE A 257 14.25 1.74 -12.38
C ILE A 257 13.54 0.77 -13.32
N GLU A 258 13.89 0.81 -14.61
CA GLU A 258 13.31 -0.08 -15.61
C GLU A 258 13.50 -1.56 -15.22
N GLY A 259 12.44 -2.36 -15.37
CA GLY A 259 12.44 -3.77 -14.99
C GLY A 259 12.51 -4.05 -13.49
N CYS A 260 12.38 -3.02 -12.65
CA CYS A 260 12.35 -3.16 -11.19
C CYS A 260 10.97 -2.84 -10.60
N ILE A 261 10.66 -3.49 -9.49
CA ILE A 261 9.55 -3.15 -8.61
C ILE A 261 10.15 -2.52 -7.35
N THR A 262 9.64 -1.36 -6.93
CA THR A 262 10.00 -0.77 -5.64
C THR A 262 9.20 -1.48 -4.56
N VAL A 263 9.83 -1.89 -3.47
CA VAL A 263 9.19 -2.59 -2.35
C VAL A 263 9.50 -1.85 -1.06
N ASN A 264 8.47 -1.68 -0.23
CA ASN A 264 8.63 -1.18 1.13
C ASN A 264 8.02 -2.10 2.17
N ILE A 265 8.61 -2.06 3.35
CA ILE A 265 8.08 -2.70 4.56
C ILE A 265 6.97 -1.81 5.11
N GLY A 266 5.84 -2.43 5.47
CA GLY A 266 4.75 -1.75 6.15
C GLY A 266 4.81 -1.94 7.67
N ASP A 267 4.00 -1.17 8.39
CA ASP A 267 3.96 -1.17 9.84
C ASP A 267 3.55 -2.54 10.41
N GLY A 268 2.75 -3.33 9.67
CA GLY A 268 2.38 -4.69 10.06
C GLY A 268 3.58 -5.62 10.18
N LEU A 269 4.54 -5.57 9.24
CA LEU A 269 5.74 -6.39 9.33
C LEU A 269 6.77 -5.84 10.32
N GLN A 270 6.84 -4.51 10.48
CA GLN A 270 7.58 -3.91 11.58
C GLN A 270 7.07 -4.41 12.94
N TRP A 271 5.74 -4.49 13.10
CA TRP A 271 5.10 -5.04 14.30
C TRP A 271 5.40 -6.53 14.48
N TRP A 272 5.27 -7.31 13.42
CA TRP A 272 5.54 -8.76 13.44
C TRP A 272 7.02 -9.11 13.70
N THR A 273 7.92 -8.14 13.58
CA THR A 273 9.36 -8.34 13.81
C THR A 273 9.89 -7.56 15.02
N ASP A 274 9.01 -7.13 15.92
CA ASP A 274 9.35 -6.35 17.12
C ASP A 274 10.16 -5.07 16.83
N GLY A 275 9.96 -4.51 15.64
CA GLY A 275 10.64 -3.32 15.17
C GLY A 275 11.99 -3.59 14.51
N LEU A 276 12.36 -4.84 14.23
CA LEU A 276 13.59 -5.17 13.53
C LEU A 276 13.57 -4.64 12.10
N PHE A 277 12.55 -4.98 11.31
CA PHE A 277 12.35 -4.42 9.98
C PHE A 277 11.65 -3.07 10.07
N LYS A 278 12.03 -2.13 9.21
CA LYS A 278 11.67 -0.71 9.33
C LYS A 278 10.58 -0.34 8.36
N SER A 279 9.46 0.10 8.87
CA SER A 279 8.45 0.81 8.09
C SER A 279 8.90 2.25 7.95
N THR A 280 9.16 2.66 6.71
CA THR A 280 9.82 3.94 6.41
C THR A 280 8.84 4.94 5.84
N TYR A 281 8.91 6.17 6.36
CA TYR A 281 8.08 7.25 5.85
C TYR A 281 8.46 7.59 4.42
N HIS A 282 7.44 7.82 3.61
CA HIS A 282 7.58 8.16 2.22
C HIS A 282 6.51 9.16 1.79
N ARG A 283 6.79 9.89 0.72
CA ARG A 283 5.90 10.90 0.15
C ARG A 283 6.04 10.93 -1.37
N VAL A 284 5.10 11.58 -2.05
CA VAL A 284 5.24 11.88 -3.48
C VAL A 284 5.35 13.38 -3.64
N ARG A 285 6.52 13.89 -3.99
CA ARG A 285 6.72 15.32 -4.27
C ARG A 285 6.14 15.75 -5.62
N ALA A 286 5.94 17.06 -5.78
CA ALA A 286 5.77 17.66 -7.09
C ALA A 286 7.03 17.44 -7.96
N PRO A 287 6.88 17.35 -9.30
CA PRO A 287 8.04 17.24 -10.21
C PRO A 287 8.90 18.52 -10.12
N LYS A 288 10.22 18.36 -10.20
CA LYS A 288 11.21 19.45 -10.05
C LYS A 288 12.23 19.40 -11.19
N GLY A 289 12.83 20.54 -11.53
CA GLY A 289 13.91 20.58 -12.52
C GLY A 289 13.52 19.97 -13.87
N THR A 290 14.22 18.92 -14.27
CA THR A 290 14.01 18.19 -15.55
C THR A 290 13.02 17.04 -15.45
N ASP A 291 12.37 16.84 -14.30
CA ASP A 291 11.37 15.80 -14.15
C ASP A 291 10.20 15.98 -15.13
N ASN A 292 9.56 14.87 -15.49
CA ASN A 292 8.34 14.88 -16.26
C ASN A 292 7.23 15.67 -15.52
N LYS A 293 6.78 16.77 -16.12
CA LYS A 293 5.63 17.58 -15.65
C LYS A 293 4.29 17.07 -16.19
N GLY A 294 4.31 16.05 -17.05
CA GLY A 294 3.13 15.34 -17.54
C GLY A 294 2.46 14.50 -16.45
N SER A 295 1.48 13.70 -16.85
CA SER A 295 0.81 12.81 -15.92
C SER A 295 1.75 11.71 -15.42
N ARG A 296 1.52 11.30 -14.17
CA ARG A 296 2.21 10.19 -13.52
C ARG A 296 1.19 9.15 -13.06
N MET A 297 1.48 7.88 -13.28
CA MET A 297 0.70 6.78 -12.73
C MET A 297 1.58 5.87 -11.87
N SER A 298 1.02 5.35 -10.78
CA SER A 298 1.69 4.35 -9.97
C SER A 298 0.70 3.34 -9.43
N MET A 299 1.08 2.07 -9.36
CA MET A 299 0.22 0.97 -8.91
C MET A 299 0.84 0.23 -7.72
N PRO A 300 0.64 0.72 -6.48
CA PRO A 300 1.00 -0.05 -5.29
C PRO A 300 0.03 -1.21 -5.05
N TYR A 301 0.59 -2.38 -4.78
CA TYR A 301 -0.11 -3.55 -4.27
C TYR A 301 0.18 -3.72 -2.78
N PHE A 302 -0.85 -3.57 -1.96
CA PHE A 302 -0.75 -3.61 -0.51
C PHE A 302 -1.02 -5.02 0.00
N VAL A 303 -0.01 -5.66 0.57
CA VAL A 303 -0.06 -7.07 0.96
C VAL A 303 -0.49 -7.18 2.42
N ASN A 304 -1.69 -7.70 2.64
CA ASN A 304 -2.30 -7.82 3.97
C ASN A 304 -2.59 -9.29 4.30
N PRO A 305 -2.43 -9.72 5.57
CA PRO A 305 -2.69 -11.09 5.97
C PRO A 305 -4.21 -11.34 6.02
N LYS A 306 -4.64 -12.60 5.93
CA LYS A 306 -6.03 -13.00 6.16
C LYS A 306 -6.59 -12.34 7.43
N LEU A 307 -7.84 -11.87 7.36
CA LEU A 307 -8.48 -11.10 8.43
C LEU A 307 -8.41 -11.80 9.80
N ASN A 308 -8.61 -13.11 9.84
CA ASN A 308 -8.59 -13.89 11.08
C ASN A 308 -7.17 -14.28 11.56
N TYR A 309 -6.13 -14.04 10.76
CA TYR A 309 -4.78 -14.44 11.11
C TYR A 309 -4.22 -13.48 12.13
N THR A 310 -3.77 -14.03 13.26
CA THR A 310 -3.14 -13.27 14.34
C THR A 310 -1.64 -13.51 14.32
N PHE A 311 -0.87 -12.42 14.34
CA PHE A 311 0.59 -12.46 14.37
C PHE A 311 1.13 -11.65 15.55
N GLN A 312 2.31 -12.02 16.00
CA GLN A 312 3.05 -11.35 17.07
C GLN A 312 4.55 -11.53 16.85
N GLY A 313 5.34 -10.53 17.20
CA GLY A 313 6.79 -10.64 17.18
C GLY A 313 7.34 -11.64 18.19
N PRO A 314 8.52 -12.24 17.91
CA PRO A 314 9.14 -13.27 18.75
C PRO A 314 9.49 -12.80 20.16
N GLU A 315 9.86 -11.54 20.33
CA GLU A 315 10.18 -10.92 21.63
C GLU A 315 8.91 -10.42 22.34
N LYS A 316 7.74 -10.47 21.68
CA LYS A 316 6.46 -10.01 22.19
C LYS A 316 6.50 -8.56 22.68
N LYS A 317 7.30 -7.73 22.01
CA LYS A 317 7.41 -6.30 22.31
C LYS A 317 6.08 -5.59 22.12
N TYR A 318 5.27 -6.09 21.19
CA TYR A 318 3.93 -5.60 20.91
C TYR A 318 2.87 -6.70 21.16
N PRO A 319 1.61 -6.33 21.50
CA PRO A 319 0.55 -7.33 21.67
C PRO A 319 0.23 -8.02 20.34
N PRO A 320 -0.43 -9.20 20.36
CA PRO A 320 -0.89 -9.86 19.14
C PRO A 320 -1.78 -8.93 18.31
N LEU A 321 -1.64 -9.00 16.98
CA LEU A 321 -2.38 -8.19 16.03
C LEU A 321 -3.02 -9.09 14.97
N SER A 322 -4.33 -8.92 14.74
CA SER A 322 -5.02 -9.66 13.67
C SER A 322 -4.97 -8.91 12.34
N GLY A 323 -5.17 -9.62 11.23
CA GLY A 323 -5.36 -9.00 9.91
C GLY A 323 -6.56 -8.05 9.87
N PHE A 324 -7.64 -8.38 10.58
CA PHE A 324 -8.79 -7.48 10.77
C PHE A 324 -8.37 -6.20 11.49
N ASP A 325 -7.66 -6.30 12.61
CA ASP A 325 -7.22 -5.12 13.37
C ASP A 325 -6.29 -4.23 12.54
N LEU A 326 -5.41 -4.83 11.72
CA LEU A 326 -4.53 -4.10 10.80
C LEU A 326 -5.35 -3.31 9.75
N LEU A 327 -6.32 -3.96 9.11
CA LEU A 327 -7.19 -3.33 8.13
C LEU A 327 -8.09 -2.26 8.77
N ALA A 328 -8.67 -2.54 9.94
CA ALA A 328 -9.53 -1.62 10.68
C ALA A 328 -8.77 -0.38 11.15
N LYS A 329 -7.51 -0.53 11.59
CA LYS A 329 -6.63 0.61 11.88
C LYS A 329 -6.41 1.49 10.65
N THR A 330 -6.25 0.87 9.47
CA THR A 330 -6.18 1.60 8.20
C THR A 330 -7.44 2.42 7.97
N GLY A 331 -8.62 1.79 8.14
CA GLY A 331 -9.97 2.41 8.02
C GLY A 331 -10.16 3.59 8.96
N ASN A 332 -9.91 3.37 10.25
CA ASN A 332 -10.11 4.37 11.29
C ASN A 332 -9.17 5.56 11.12
N ALA A 333 -7.90 5.35 10.76
CA ALA A 333 -6.98 6.45 10.48
C ALA A 333 -7.43 7.30 9.30
N TYR A 334 -8.11 6.70 8.33
CA TYR A 334 -8.72 7.42 7.22
C TYR A 334 -9.91 8.27 7.70
N GLU A 335 -10.86 7.68 8.42
CA GLU A 335 -12.04 8.39 8.94
C GLU A 335 -11.66 9.54 9.86
N ALA A 336 -10.69 9.30 10.73
CA ALA A 336 -10.17 10.27 11.67
C ALA A 336 -9.55 11.48 10.97
N ARG A 337 -8.77 11.26 9.89
CA ARG A 337 -8.24 12.34 9.03
C ARG A 337 -9.35 13.12 8.31
N ARG A 338 -10.42 12.45 7.90
CA ARG A 338 -11.56 13.09 7.22
C ARG A 338 -12.35 14.01 8.17
N ASN A 339 -12.56 13.57 9.40
CA ASN A 339 -13.44 14.27 10.36
C ASN A 339 -12.73 15.41 11.11
N ASP A 340 -11.40 15.48 11.08
CA ASP A 340 -10.64 16.60 11.64
C ASP A 340 -9.34 16.85 10.85
N PRO A 341 -9.43 17.60 9.72
CA PRO A 341 -8.28 17.93 8.88
C PRO A 341 -7.19 18.76 9.59
N GLN A 342 -7.49 19.32 10.76
CA GLN A 342 -6.60 20.19 11.54
C GLN A 342 -5.72 19.41 12.54
N GLY A 343 -5.90 18.08 12.63
CA GLY A 343 -4.92 17.18 13.23
C GLY A 343 -5.08 16.88 14.73
N LYS A 344 -6.25 17.06 15.34
CA LYS A 344 -6.58 16.62 16.72
C LYS A 344 -7.17 15.19 16.78
N TRP A 345 -7.52 14.58 15.65
CA TRP A 345 -8.03 13.19 15.53
C TRP A 345 -7.12 12.10 16.10
N LYS A 346 -5.85 12.46 16.33
CA LYS A 346 -4.74 11.62 16.79
C LYS A 346 -5.01 10.87 18.10
N GLN A 347 -5.84 11.44 18.99
CA GLN A 347 -6.22 10.78 20.25
C GLN A 347 -7.48 9.90 20.14
N GLN A 348 -8.36 10.16 19.17
CA GLN A 348 -9.68 9.51 19.07
C GLN A 348 -9.68 8.22 18.22
N ALA A 349 -8.85 8.14 17.18
CA ALA A 349 -8.80 6.94 16.31
C ALA A 349 -8.25 5.70 17.03
N TYR A 350 -7.38 5.93 18.02
CA TYR A 350 -6.63 4.89 18.72
C TYR A 350 -6.95 4.84 20.23
N GLY A 351 -7.69 5.82 20.75
CA GLY A 351 -8.26 5.83 22.10
C GLY A 351 -9.77 5.57 22.06
N ASN A 352 -10.18 4.37 22.47
CA ASN A 352 -11.56 3.98 22.82
C ASN A 352 -12.59 3.70 21.69
N GLY A 353 -12.18 3.48 20.43
CA GLY A 353 -13.14 3.38 19.31
C GLY A 353 -13.54 1.99 18.81
N VAL A 354 -12.66 0.99 18.86
CA VAL A 354 -12.98 -0.36 18.35
C VAL A 354 -12.58 -1.38 19.41
N LYS A 355 -13.58 -2.09 19.97
CA LYS A 355 -13.30 -3.30 20.74
C LYS A 355 -12.57 -4.26 19.81
N ALA A 356 -11.38 -4.72 20.19
CA ALA A 356 -10.71 -5.83 19.51
C ALA A 356 -11.75 -6.94 19.30
N GLY A 357 -12.10 -7.20 18.05
CA GLY A 357 -13.12 -8.17 17.66
C GLY A 357 -12.43 -9.31 16.94
N GLN A 358 -12.75 -10.55 17.32
CA GLN A 358 -12.41 -11.68 16.47
C GLN A 358 -13.18 -11.52 15.15
N ALA A 359 -12.50 -11.70 14.01
CA ALA A 359 -13.18 -11.79 12.74
C ALA A 359 -14.24 -12.90 12.82
N PRO A 360 -15.50 -12.66 12.43
CA PRO A 360 -16.53 -13.70 12.44
C PRO A 360 -16.12 -14.87 11.55
N THR A 361 -16.48 -16.08 11.94
CA THR A 361 -16.21 -17.28 11.15
C THR A 361 -17.18 -17.35 9.96
N LEU A 362 -16.75 -17.91 8.82
CA LEU A 362 -17.61 -18.07 7.63
C LEU A 362 -18.97 -18.76 7.93
N GLN A 363 -19.03 -19.62 8.96
CA GLN A 363 -20.26 -20.28 9.40
C GLN A 363 -21.30 -19.34 10.03
N GLU A 364 -20.91 -18.13 10.45
CA GLU A 364 -21.81 -17.13 11.04
C GLU A 364 -22.42 -16.20 9.98
N ALA A 365 -21.94 -16.23 8.73
CA ALA A 365 -22.36 -15.35 7.64
C ALA A 365 -23.44 -15.95 6.70
N GLU A 366 -23.75 -17.25 6.79
CA GLU A 366 -24.77 -17.93 5.95
C GLU A 366 -26.24 -17.62 6.32
N ALA A 367 -26.52 -16.49 6.99
CA ALA A 367 -27.89 -16.08 7.33
C ALA A 367 -28.42 -14.87 6.54
N ILE A 368 -27.66 -14.30 5.59
CA ILE A 368 -28.05 -13.09 4.87
C ILE A 368 -27.88 -13.27 3.36
N ASP A 369 -28.65 -14.20 2.79
CA ASP A 369 -29.04 -14.12 1.38
C ASP A 369 -30.56 -14.27 1.30
N THR A 370 -31.26 -13.14 1.41
CA THR A 370 -32.50 -12.86 0.69
C THR A 370 -32.87 -11.38 0.87
N ALA A 371 -33.37 -10.80 -0.23
CA ALA A 371 -34.10 -9.54 -0.32
C ALA A 371 -33.32 -8.23 -0.54
N VAL A 372 -33.02 -7.94 -1.81
CA VAL A 372 -33.34 -6.61 -2.38
C VAL A 372 -34.06 -6.82 -3.72
N PRO A 373 -35.27 -6.28 -3.91
CA PRO A 373 -36.07 -6.49 -5.12
C PRO A 373 -35.58 -5.64 -6.30
N ILE A 374 -35.52 -6.26 -7.47
CA ILE A 374 -35.32 -5.62 -8.77
C ILE A 374 -36.59 -4.82 -9.11
N PRO A 375 -36.55 -3.50 -9.35
CA PRO A 375 -37.70 -2.79 -9.89
C PRO A 375 -37.85 -3.14 -11.37
N SER A 376 -39.08 -3.48 -11.76
CA SER A 376 -39.47 -3.71 -13.15
C SER A 376 -39.95 -2.42 -13.80
N HIS A 377 -39.52 -2.26 -15.06
CA HIS A 377 -39.85 -1.25 -16.08
C HIS A 377 -39.08 0.08 -16.05
#